data_AF-A2AC29-F1
#
_entry.id   AF-A2AC29-F1
#
_cell.length_a   1.000
_cell.length_b   1.000
_cell.length_c   1.000
_cell.angle_alpha   90.00
_cell.angle_beta   90.00
_cell.angle_gamma   90.00
#
_symmetry.space_group_name_H-M   'P 1'
#
loop_
_entity.id
_entity.type
_entity.pdbx_description
1 polymer ?
#
loop_
_entity_poly.entity_id
_entity_poly.type
_entity_poly.pdbx_seq_one_letter_code
_entity_poly.pdbx_strand_id
1 'polypeptide(L)'
;MTTNTVPLHPYWPRHLKLDNFVPNDLPTSHILVGLFSISGGLIVITWLLSSRASVVPLGAGRRLALCWFAVCTFIHLVIEGWFSLYNGILLEDQAFLSQLWKEYSKGDSRYILSDSFVVCM
;
A
#
# COMPACT_ATOMS: atom_id res chain seq x y z
N MET A 1 -10.61 38.89 -11.40
CA MET A 1 -10.28 37.91 -10.36
C MET A 1 -10.54 36.53 -10.91
N THR A 2 -9.52 35.80 -11.33
CA THR A 2 -9.65 34.40 -11.75
C THR A 2 -9.74 33.56 -10.48
N THR A 3 -10.91 32.97 -10.23
CA THR A 3 -11.07 31.96 -9.19
C THR A 3 -10.24 30.75 -9.61
N ASN A 4 -9.04 30.59 -9.05
CA ASN A 4 -8.26 29.37 -9.20
C ASN A 4 -9.05 28.25 -8.53
N THR A 5 -9.85 27.52 -9.32
CA THR A 5 -10.53 26.32 -8.88
C THR A 5 -9.47 25.27 -8.65
N VAL A 6 -8.98 25.17 -7.41
CA VAL A 6 -8.09 24.07 -6.98
C VAL A 6 -8.77 22.76 -7.39
N PRO A 7 -8.07 21.83 -8.05
CA PRO A 7 -8.63 20.53 -8.41
C PRO A 7 -9.25 19.87 -7.17
N LEU A 8 -10.52 19.50 -7.25
CA LEU A 8 -11.24 18.93 -6.12
C LEU A 8 -10.66 17.54 -5.82
N HIS A 9 -9.87 17.43 -4.76
CA HIS A 9 -9.29 16.18 -4.29
C HIS A 9 -9.98 15.67 -3.01
N PRO A 10 -9.96 14.36 -2.73
CA PRO A 10 -10.64 13.78 -1.56
C PRO A 10 -9.90 13.98 -0.24
N TYR A 11 -8.62 14.34 -0.29
CA TYR A 11 -7.72 14.41 0.87
C TYR A 11 -8.00 15.58 1.83
N TRP A 12 -7.69 15.38 3.11
CA TRP A 12 -7.69 16.44 4.12
C TRP A 12 -6.25 16.84 4.46
N PRO A 13 -5.92 18.14 4.61
CA PRO A 13 -6.80 19.32 4.50
C PRO A 13 -7.28 19.65 3.07
N ARG A 14 -8.49 20.21 2.91
CA ARG A 14 -9.10 20.51 1.59
C ARG A 14 -8.47 21.68 0.82
N HIS A 15 -7.58 22.45 1.46
CA HIS A 15 -6.90 23.58 0.84
C HIS A 15 -5.54 23.21 0.24
N LEU A 16 -5.16 21.92 0.28
CA LEU A 16 -3.94 21.45 -0.37
C LEU A 16 -4.02 21.73 -1.87
N LYS A 17 -2.90 22.13 -2.46
CA LYS A 17 -2.79 22.32 -3.91
C LYS A 17 -2.15 21.08 -4.50
N LEU A 18 -2.98 20.24 -5.12
CA LEU A 18 -2.55 19.01 -5.77
C LEU A 18 -2.77 19.16 -7.28
N ASP A 19 -1.91 19.95 -7.92
CA ASP A 19 -2.13 20.43 -9.29
C ASP A 19 -2.17 19.30 -10.34
N ASN A 20 -1.46 18.18 -10.08
CA ASN A 20 -1.40 17.01 -10.96
C ASN A 20 -2.26 15.84 -10.44
N PHE A 21 -3.26 16.09 -9.58
CA PHE A 21 -4.08 15.02 -9.02
C PHE A 21 -4.94 14.33 -10.09
N VAL A 22 -4.72 13.02 -10.26
CA VAL A 22 -5.57 12.15 -11.06
C VAL A 22 -6.24 11.12 -10.15
N PRO A 23 -7.58 11.08 -10.08
CA PRO A 23 -8.30 10.05 -9.34
C PRO A 23 -7.93 8.64 -9.79
N ASN A 24 -8.06 7.67 -8.89
CA ASN A 24 -7.93 6.25 -9.22
C ASN A 24 -8.96 5.85 -10.28
N ASP A 25 -8.54 5.09 -11.28
CA ASP A 25 -9.44 4.43 -12.24
C ASP A 25 -9.96 3.08 -11.70
N LEU A 26 -9.25 2.47 -10.75
CA LEU A 26 -9.71 1.29 -10.03
C LEU A 26 -10.62 1.68 -8.87
N PRO A 27 -11.79 1.02 -8.73
CA PRO A 27 -12.58 1.17 -7.53
C PRO A 27 -11.87 0.50 -6.34
N THR A 28 -12.08 1.03 -5.13
CA THR A 28 -11.47 0.52 -3.89
C THR A 28 -11.65 -0.99 -3.70
N SER A 29 -12.76 -1.57 -4.17
CA SER A 29 -13.00 -3.02 -4.11
C SER A 29 -11.95 -3.84 -4.86
N HIS A 30 -11.46 -3.37 -6.01
CA HIS A 30 -10.45 -4.08 -6.79
C HIS A 30 -9.10 -4.05 -6.08
N ILE A 31 -8.77 -2.92 -5.46
CA ILE A 31 -7.56 -2.76 -4.64
C ILE A 31 -7.61 -3.74 -3.45
N LEU A 32 -8.74 -3.82 -2.75
CA LEU A 32 -8.93 -4.74 -1.63
C LEU A 32 -8.83 -6.20 -2.07
N VAL A 33 -9.51 -6.59 -3.15
CA VAL A 33 -9.43 -7.96 -3.67
C VAL A 33 -7.99 -8.32 -4.02
N GLY A 34 -7.26 -7.45 -4.73
CA GLY A 34 -5.85 -7.70 -5.05
C GLY A 34 -4.98 -7.89 -3.80
N LEU A 35 -5.11 -6.99 -2.82
CA LEU A 35 -4.34 -7.06 -1.56
C LEU A 35 -4.63 -8.34 -0.76
N PHE A 36 -5.91 -8.70 -0.59
CA PHE A 36 -6.30 -9.90 0.14
C PHE A 36 -5.96 -11.19 -0.60
N SER A 37 -6.08 -11.22 -1.92
CA SER A 37 -5.72 -12.39 -2.73
C SER A 37 -4.21 -12.68 -2.65
N ILE A 38 -3.35 -11.66 -2.80
CA ILE A 38 -1.90 -11.84 -2.71
C ILE A 38 -1.49 -12.23 -1.28
N SER A 39 -1.99 -11.51 -0.27
CA SER A 39 -1.67 -11.80 1.14
C SER A 39 -2.15 -13.20 1.55
N GLY A 40 -3.36 -13.58 1.13
CA GLY A 40 -3.90 -14.93 1.36
C GLY A 40 -3.07 -16.02 0.67
N GLY A 41 -2.65 -15.78 -0.57
CA GLY A 41 -1.72 -16.66 -1.29
C GLY A 41 -0.40 -16.84 -0.55
N LEU A 42 0.21 -15.75 -0.07
CA LEU A 42 1.43 -15.80 0.73
C LEU A 42 1.25 -16.58 2.03
N ILE A 43 0.12 -16.40 2.73
CA ILE A 43 -0.19 -17.16 3.94
C ILE A 43 -0.28 -18.64 3.63
N VAL A 44 -1.03 -19.03 2.59
CA VAL A 44 -1.19 -20.45 2.20
C VAL A 44 0.15 -21.05 1.80
N ILE A 45 0.94 -20.38 0.97
CA ILE A 45 2.25 -20.84 0.52
C ILE A 45 3.19 -21.03 1.72
N THR A 46 3.34 -20.01 2.57
CA THR A 46 4.20 -20.09 3.77
C THR A 46 3.71 -21.14 4.76
N TRP A 47 2.40 -21.32 4.91
CA TRP A 47 1.84 -22.37 5.77
C TRP A 47 2.21 -23.77 5.27
N LEU A 48 2.10 -24.02 3.96
CA LEU A 48 2.47 -25.29 3.34
C LEU A 48 3.98 -25.53 3.42
N LEU A 49 4.80 -24.52 3.10
CA LEU A 49 6.27 -24.61 3.18
C LEU A 49 6.74 -24.87 4.62
N SER A 50 6.17 -24.18 5.61
CA SER A 50 6.52 -24.40 7.02
C SER A 50 6.19 -25.81 7.53
N SER A 51 5.25 -26.52 6.89
CA SER A 51 4.98 -27.93 7.22
C SER A 51 5.91 -28.92 6.53
N ARG A 52 6.40 -28.60 5.33
CA ARG A 52 7.17 -29.54 4.49
C ARG A 52 8.68 -29.38 4.63
N ALA A 53 9.17 -28.16 4.91
CA ALA A 53 10.60 -27.84 4.94
C ALA A 53 11.22 -28.00 6.34
N SER A 54 10.41 -28.23 7.38
CA SER A 54 10.92 -28.30 8.75
C SER A 54 11.46 -29.70 9.08
N VAL A 55 12.76 -29.81 9.37
CA VAL A 55 13.39 -31.05 9.88
C VAL A 55 12.77 -31.50 11.21
N VAL A 56 12.30 -30.54 12.02
CA VAL A 56 11.53 -30.77 13.25
C VAL A 56 10.15 -30.11 13.10
N PRO A 57 9.04 -30.80 13.41
CA PRO A 57 7.70 -30.24 13.27
C PRO A 57 7.56 -28.93 14.05
N LEU A 58 7.22 -27.86 13.34
CA LEU A 58 6.92 -26.57 13.96
C LEU A 58 5.51 -26.59 14.56
N GLY A 59 5.39 -26.16 15.82
CA GLY A 59 4.09 -25.93 16.45
C GLY A 59 3.30 -24.84 15.71
N ALA A 60 1.96 -24.91 15.80
CA ALA A 60 1.06 -24.02 15.07
C ALA A 60 1.36 -22.52 15.29
N GLY A 61 1.68 -22.12 16.52
CA GLY A 61 2.03 -20.72 16.83
C GLY A 61 3.27 -20.22 16.07
N ARG A 62 4.33 -21.02 15.97
CA ARG A 62 5.53 -20.65 15.19
C ARG A 62 5.24 -20.56 13.70
N ARG A 63 4.37 -21.44 13.19
CA ARG A 63 3.95 -21.42 11.77
C ARG A 63 3.12 -20.18 11.46
N LEU A 64 2.20 -19.80 12.34
CA LEU A 64 1.46 -18.54 12.22
C LEU A 64 2.39 -17.33 12.26
N ALA A 65 3.41 -17.33 13.12
CA ALA A 65 4.43 -16.28 13.13
C ALA A 65 5.19 -16.18 11.80
N LEU A 66 5.54 -17.31 11.17
CA LEU A 66 6.16 -17.30 9.84
C LEU A 66 5.23 -16.73 8.76
N CYS A 67 3.95 -17.08 8.78
CA CYS A 67 2.95 -16.48 7.88
C CYS A 67 2.84 -14.97 8.09
N TRP A 68 2.83 -14.51 9.35
CA TRP A 68 2.86 -13.09 9.69
C TRP A 68 4.12 -12.40 9.13
N PHE A 69 5.31 -12.96 9.35
CA PHE A 69 6.56 -12.41 8.80
C PHE A 69 6.57 -12.35 7.27
N ALA A 70 5.98 -13.34 6.60
CA ALA A 70 5.86 -13.33 5.14
C ALA A 70 4.96 -12.17 4.65
N VAL A 71 3.83 -11.91 5.32
CA VAL A 71 2.95 -10.78 5.01
C VAL A 71 3.64 -9.45 5.31
N CYS A 72 4.32 -9.31 6.46
CA CYS A 72 5.11 -8.11 6.77
C CYS A 72 6.17 -7.86 5.70
N THR A 73 6.90 -8.89 5.27
CA THR A 73 7.92 -8.76 4.22
C THR A 73 7.32 -8.26 2.92
N PHE A 74 6.14 -8.75 2.54
CA PHE A 74 5.43 -8.26 1.35
C PHE A 74 5.02 -6.78 1.49
N ILE A 75 4.45 -6.39 2.64
CA ILE A 75 4.06 -5.00 2.89
C ILE A 75 5.29 -4.08 2.81
N HIS A 76 6.35 -4.39 3.56
CA HIS A 76 7.53 -3.52 3.66
C HIS A 76 8.33 -3.46 2.35
N LEU A 77 8.56 -4.61 1.69
CA LEU A 77 9.41 -4.63 0.50
C LEU A 77 8.67 -4.23 -0.78
N VAL A 78 7.40 -4.58 -0.91
CA VAL A 78 6.65 -4.33 -2.16
C VAL A 78 5.81 -3.07 -2.05
N ILE A 79 4.98 -2.96 -1.01
CA ILE A 79 4.04 -1.83 -0.90
C ILE A 79 4.78 -0.56 -0.46
N GLU A 80 5.48 -0.61 0.67
CA GLU A 80 6.27 0.52 1.18
C GLU A 80 7.48 0.80 0.30
N GLY A 81 8.17 -0.25 -0.19
CA GLY A 81 9.23 -0.09 -1.18
C GLY A 81 8.78 0.65 -2.45
N TRP A 82 7.56 0.40 -2.94
CA TRP A 82 6.99 1.17 -4.06
C TRP A 82 6.81 2.65 -3.69
N PHE A 83 6.30 2.95 -2.50
CA PHE A 83 6.17 4.32 -2.04
C PHE A 83 7.52 5.03 -1.92
N SER A 84 8.53 4.39 -1.31
CA SER A 84 9.87 4.98 -1.18
C SER A 84 10.49 5.33 -2.53
N LEU A 85 10.21 4.55 -3.59
CA LEU A 85 10.73 4.77 -4.93
C LEU A 85 9.89 5.76 -5.77
N TYR A 86 8.56 5.77 -5.60
CA TYR A 86 7.63 6.42 -6.53
C TYR A 86 6.71 7.49 -5.88
N ASN A 87 6.95 7.89 -4.62
CA ASN A 87 6.16 8.92 -3.93
C ASN A 87 6.01 10.23 -4.73
N GLY A 88 7.02 10.64 -5.48
CA GLY A 88 7.00 11.88 -6.28
C GLY A 88 6.05 11.88 -7.48
N ILE A 89 5.62 10.71 -7.98
CA ILE A 89 4.70 10.58 -9.13
C ILE A 89 3.31 10.06 -8.71
N LEU A 90 3.09 9.87 -7.42
CA LEU A 90 1.94 9.14 -6.89
C LEU A 90 0.58 9.77 -7.27
N LEU A 91 0.54 11.10 -7.40
CA LEU A 91 -0.68 11.85 -7.70
C LEU A 91 -1.24 11.55 -9.10
N GLU A 92 -0.38 11.32 -10.09
CA GLU A 92 -0.75 11.11 -11.49
C GLU A 92 -0.73 9.63 -11.89
N ASP A 93 0.05 8.80 -11.18
CA ASP A 93 0.25 7.41 -11.53
C ASP A 93 -1.00 6.54 -11.31
N GLN A 94 -1.19 5.57 -12.21
CA GLN A 94 -2.30 4.61 -12.23
C GLN A 94 -1.82 3.16 -12.06
N ALA A 95 -0.54 2.92 -11.74
CA ALA A 95 -0.11 1.61 -11.30
C ALA A 95 -0.93 1.16 -10.06
N PHE A 96 -1.22 -0.14 -9.96
CA PHE A 96 -2.02 -0.70 -8.86
C PHE A 96 -1.53 -0.27 -7.46
N LEU A 97 -0.21 -0.31 -7.22
CA LEU A 97 0.38 0.08 -5.95
C LEU A 97 0.26 1.59 -5.68
N SER A 98 0.38 2.42 -6.72
CA SER A 98 0.15 3.87 -6.60
C SER A 98 -1.30 4.19 -6.28
N GLN A 99 -2.25 3.46 -6.89
CA GLN A 99 -3.66 3.60 -6.58
C GLN A 99 -3.98 3.14 -5.15
N LEU A 100 -3.34 2.07 -4.67
CA LEU A 100 -3.43 1.62 -3.28
C LEU A 100 -2.94 2.72 -2.32
N TRP A 101 -1.81 3.35 -2.61
CA TRP A 101 -1.30 4.46 -1.81
C TRP A 101 -2.17 5.70 -1.88
N LYS A 102 -2.72 6.05 -3.05
CA LYS A 102 -3.72 7.13 -3.18
C LYS A 102 -4.98 6.85 -2.36
N GLU A 103 -5.41 5.60 -2.25
CA GLU A 103 -6.53 5.20 -1.40
C GLU A 103 -6.16 5.35 0.08
N TYR A 104 -5.01 4.82 0.48
CA TYR A 104 -4.52 4.89 1.86
C TYR A 104 -4.32 6.34 2.32
N SER A 105 -3.84 7.20 1.42
CA SER A 105 -3.58 8.63 1.68
C SER A 105 -4.85 9.44 1.95
N LYS A 106 -6.05 8.88 1.69
CA LYS A 106 -7.31 9.50 2.14
C LYS A 106 -7.40 9.53 3.67
N GLY A 107 -6.77 8.57 4.35
CA GLY A 107 -6.65 8.54 5.81
C GLY A 107 -5.56 9.46 6.35
N ASP A 108 -4.45 9.62 5.63
CA ASP A 108 -3.37 10.54 5.96
C ASP A 108 -2.74 11.12 4.69
N SER A 109 -2.97 12.40 4.42
CA SER A 109 -2.49 13.05 3.20
C SER A 109 -0.97 13.23 3.16
N ARG A 110 -0.24 13.02 4.26
CA ARG A 110 1.22 13.15 4.25
C ARG A 110 1.90 12.19 3.27
N TYR A 111 1.28 11.07 2.94
CA TYR A 111 1.78 10.13 1.93
C TYR A 111 1.75 10.74 0.51
N ILE A 112 0.67 11.38 0.09
CA ILE A 112 0.65 12.08 -1.22
C ILE A 112 1.49 13.36 -1.23
N LEU A 113 1.77 13.94 -0.07
CA LEU A 113 2.65 15.11 0.06
C LEU A 113 4.13 14.74 0.12
N SER A 114 4.46 13.43 0.17
CA SER A 114 5.83 12.95 0.33
C SER A 114 6.53 13.58 1.54
N ASP A 115 5.82 13.64 2.68
CA ASP A 115 6.37 14.18 3.92
C ASP A 115 7.68 13.47 4.29
N SER A 116 8.71 14.24 4.67
CA SER A 116 10.05 13.70 4.87
C SER A 116 10.11 12.63 5.95
N PHE A 117 9.33 12.73 7.02
CA PHE A 117 9.30 11.70 8.05
C PHE A 117 8.65 10.42 7.50
N VAL A 118 7.54 10.55 6.78
CA VAL A 118 6.82 9.43 6.19
C VAL A 118 7.66 8.70 5.13
N VAL A 119 8.45 9.43 4.34
CA VAL A 119 9.34 8.82 3.33
C VAL A 119 10.55 8.12 3.95
N CYS A 120 11.06 8.63 5.07
CA CYS A 120 12.27 8.09 5.72
C CYS A 120 12.00 6.91 6.67
N MET A 121 10.78 6.76 7.19
CA MET A 121 10.39 5.70 8.12
C MET A 121 10.07 4.41 7.38
#